data_AF-A0A6C0CZK5-F1
#
_entry.id   AF-A0A6C0CZK5-F1
#
_cell.length_a   1.000
_cell.length_b   1.000
_cell.length_c   1.000
_cell.angle_alpha   90.00
_cell.angle_beta   90.00
_cell.angle_gamma   90.00
#
_symmetry.space_group_name_H-M   'P 1'
#
loop_
_entity.id
_entity.type
_entity.pdbx_description
1 polymer ?
#
loop_
_entity_poly.entity_id
_entity_poly.type
_entity_poly.pdbx_seq_one_letter_code
_entity_poly.pdbx_strand_id
1 'polypeptide(L)' 'MDTSSINIDFDQASHEWRLNKIMQKNGYFTYRCTYIHSDGKKCCKPSIYTQLHTCKKHANKIKILF' A
#
# COMPACT_ATOMS: atom_id res chain seq x y z
N MET A 1 -35.47 -17.09 -2.16
CA MET A 1 -34.39 -16.40 -2.89
C MET A 1 -33.75 -15.45 -1.90
N ASP A 2 -32.70 -15.89 -1.21
CA ASP A 2 -31.95 -15.06 -0.28
C ASP A 2 -31.12 -14.06 -1.09
N THR A 3 -31.59 -12.84 -1.18
CA THR A 3 -30.75 -11.70 -1.56
C THR A 3 -29.88 -11.40 -0.36
N SER A 4 -28.75 -12.11 -0.23
CA SER A 4 -27.73 -11.84 0.79
C SER A 4 -27.46 -10.34 0.80
N SER A 5 -27.88 -9.63 1.85
CA SER A 5 -27.59 -8.22 2.02
C SER A 5 -26.08 -8.06 2.11
N ILE A 6 -25.44 -7.73 0.99
CA ILE A 6 -24.02 -7.39 0.95
C ILE A 6 -23.92 -6.01 1.61
N ASN A 7 -23.57 -6.00 2.90
CA ASN A 7 -23.28 -4.78 3.62
C ASN A 7 -21.89 -4.29 3.18
N ILE A 8 -21.84 -3.55 2.06
CA ILE A 8 -20.60 -2.95 1.56
C ILE A 8 -20.34 -1.69 2.38
N ASP A 9 -19.48 -1.81 3.38
CA ASP A 9 -19.04 -0.67 4.18
C ASP A 9 -17.97 0.13 3.41
N PHE A 10 -18.39 1.21 2.76
CA PHE A 10 -17.50 2.06 1.96
C PHE A 10 -16.57 2.91 2.84
N ASP A 11 -16.90 3.16 4.10
CA ASP A 11 -16.08 3.98 4.99
C ASP A 11 -14.83 3.22 5.42
N GLN A 12 -15.00 1.97 5.84
CA GLN A 12 -13.91 1.06 6.17
C GLN A 12 -13.01 0.84 4.96
N ALA A 13 -13.58 0.56 3.78
CA ALA A 13 -12.80 0.40 2.55
C ALA A 13 -12.00 1.68 2.21
N SER A 14 -12.60 2.86 2.39
CA SER A 14 -11.93 4.14 2.20
C SER A 14 -10.79 4.34 3.20
N HIS A 15 -11.00 3.96 4.46
CA HIS A 15 -10.00 4.06 5.52
C HIS A 15 -8.80 3.17 5.23
N GLU A 16 -9.04 1.89 4.90
CA GLU A 16 -7.98 0.92 4.56
C GLU A 16 -7.21 1.33 3.30
N TRP A 17 -7.90 1.91 2.31
CA TRP A 17 -7.27 2.47 1.12
C TRP A 17 -6.34 3.65 1.45
N ARG A 18 -6.74 4.53 2.38
CA ARG A 18 -5.91 5.65 2.85
C ARG A 18 -4.71 5.18 3.67
N LEU A 19 -4.87 4.15 4.50
CA LEU A 19 -3.78 3.60 5.33
C LEU A 19 -2.61 3.06 4.49
N ASN A 20 -2.90 2.52 3.30
CA ASN A 20 -1.89 2.01 2.37
C ASN A 20 -1.24 3.09 1.50
N LYS A 21 -1.69 4.34 1.63
CA LYS A 21 -1.21 5.48 0.84
C LYS A 21 -0.56 6.53 1.73
N ILE A 22 0.18 7.41 1.09
CA ILE A 22 0.78 8.62 1.66
C ILE A 22 0.21 9.77 0.84
N MET A 23 -0.48 10.68 1.53
CA MET A 23 -0.95 11.91 0.93
C MET A 23 0.27 12.81 0.68
N GLN A 24 0.46 13.18 -0.57
CA GLN A 24 1.49 14.12 -1.00
C GLN A 24 0.93 15.54 -1.02
N LYS A 25 1.84 16.50 -1.18
CA LYS A 25 1.46 17.90 -1.41
C LYS A 25 0.56 17.99 -2.67
N ASN A 26 -0.44 18.85 -2.63
CA ASN A 26 -1.44 19.08 -3.70
C ASN A 26 -2.49 17.97 -3.91
N GLY A 27 -2.79 17.16 -2.89
CA GLY A 27 -3.93 16.22 -2.96
C GLY A 27 -3.67 14.94 -3.75
N TYR A 28 -2.42 14.69 -4.16
CA TYR A 28 -2.01 13.44 -4.76
C TYR A 28 -1.79 12.36 -3.70
N PHE A 29 -1.98 11.09 -4.07
CA PHE A 29 -1.71 9.95 -3.20
C PHE A 29 -0.67 9.05 -3.83
N THR A 30 0.32 8.64 -3.05
CA THR A 30 1.32 7.64 -3.45
C THR A 30 1.16 6.40 -2.59
N TYR A 31 1.34 5.21 -3.16
CA TYR A 31 1.37 3.98 -2.35
C TYR A 31 2.56 3.97 -1.39
N ARG A 32 2.39 3.34 -0.23
CA ARG A 32 3.51 3.01 0.66
C ARG A 32 4.36 1.90 0.06
N CYS A 33 5.64 1.90 0.41
CA CYS A 33 6.54 0.81 0.06
C CYS A 33 6.08 -0.50 0.73
N THR A 34 5.96 -1.58 -0.04
CA THR A 34 5.50 -2.89 0.43
C THR A 34 6.56 -3.70 1.17
N TYR A 35 7.80 -3.22 1.24
CA TYR A 35 8.90 -3.93 1.90
C TYR A 35 8.67 -4.03 3.41
N ILE A 36 8.84 -5.25 3.94
CA ILE A 36 8.77 -5.58 5.35
C ILE A 36 10.21 -5.76 5.85
N HIS A 37 10.57 -5.01 6.89
CA HIS A 37 11.87 -5.15 7.56
C HIS A 37 11.95 -6.47 8.32
N SER A 38 13.17 -6.93 8.64
CA SER A 38 13.39 -8.15 9.44
C SER A 38 12.73 -8.10 10.83
N ASP A 39 12.48 -6.91 11.35
CA ASP A 39 11.73 -6.63 12.59
C ASP A 39 10.19 -6.75 12.41
N GLY A 40 9.70 -7.16 11.24
CA GLY A 40 8.28 -7.24 10.91
C GLY A 40 7.60 -5.90 10.60
N LYS A 41 8.29 -4.77 10.80
CA LYS A 41 7.77 -3.43 10.51
C LYS A 41 7.73 -3.13 9.01
N LYS A 42 6.63 -2.52 8.54
CA LYS A 42 6.47 -2.06 7.15
C LYS A 42 7.30 -0.79 6.89
N CYS A 43 7.82 -0.65 5.69
CA CYS A 43 8.52 0.57 5.28
C CYS A 43 7.55 1.76 5.15
N CYS A 44 7.84 2.86 5.85
CA CYS A 44 7.01 4.08 5.80
C CYS A 44 7.30 5.01 4.61
N LYS A 45 8.18 4.61 3.67
CA LYS A 45 8.56 5.46 2.53
C LYS A 45 7.56 5.35 1.39
N PRO A 46 7.37 6.43 0.59
CA PRO A 46 6.57 6.35 -0.62
C PRO A 46 7.20 5.38 -1.62
N SER A 47 6.33 4.61 -2.28
CA SER A 47 6.68 3.85 -3.46
C SER A 47 7.01 4.82 -4.59
N ILE A 48 8.11 4.56 -5.28
CA ILE A 48 8.55 5.34 -6.45
C ILE A 48 8.32 4.53 -7.72
N TYR A 49 8.36 3.20 -7.62
CA TYR A 49 8.16 2.30 -8.74
C TYR A 49 6.77 1.69 -8.66
N THR A 50 5.92 2.00 -9.64
CA THR A 50 4.54 1.50 -9.72
C THR A 50 4.50 -0.03 -9.82
N GLN A 51 5.37 -0.63 -10.63
CA GLN A 51 5.40 -2.08 -10.85
C GLN A 51 5.86 -2.88 -9.63
N LEU A 52 6.77 -2.31 -8.82
CA LEU A 52 7.39 -3.02 -7.70
C LEU A 52 6.79 -2.61 -6.35
N HIS A 53 5.98 -1.56 -6.31
CA HIS A 53 5.48 -0.94 -5.08
C HIS A 53 6.59 -0.69 -4.02
N THR A 54 7.80 -0.33 -4.47
CA THR A 54 8.97 -0.12 -3.60
C THR A 54 9.51 1.30 -3.63
N CYS A 55 10.13 1.70 -2.53
CA CYS A 55 10.94 2.92 -2.47
C CYS A 55 12.35 2.72 -3.06
N LYS A 56 13.06 3.80 -3.38
CA LYS A 56 14.42 3.78 -3.93
C LYS A 56 15.39 2.87 -3.17
N LYS A 57 15.30 2.81 -1.84
CA LYS A 57 16.17 1.97 -0.99
C LYS A 57 15.88 0.48 -1.13
N HIS A 58 14.64 0.10 -1.40
CA HIS A 58 14.20 -1.29 -1.46
C HIS A 58 14.03 -1.83 -2.88
N ALA A 59 14.02 -0.96 -3.89
CA ALA A 59 14.02 -1.36 -5.31
C ALA A 59 15.21 -2.27 -5.65
N ASN A 60 16.40 -1.99 -5.10
CA ASN A 60 17.59 -2.82 -5.29
C ASN A 60 17.63 -4.10 -4.43
N LYS A 61 16.73 -4.23 -3.43
CA LYS A 61 16.64 -5.41 -2.56
C LYS A 61 15.66 -6.46 -3.07
N ILE A 62 14.76 -6.10 -3.98
CA ILE A 62 13.92 -7.06 -4.73
C ILE A 62 14.73 -7.62 -5.91
N LYS A 63 16.01 -7.94 -5.69
CA LYS A 63 16.73 -8.86 -6.56
C LYS A 63 16.55 -10.25 -5.95
N ILE A 64 15.65 -11.00 -6.59
CA ILE A 64 15.58 -12.47 -6.59
C ILE A 64 14.93 -13.08 -5.33
N LEU A 65 13.64 -13.38 -5.44
CA LEU A 65 13.01 -14.60 -4.91
C LEU A 65 11.92 -14.99 -5.91
N PHE A 66 12.33 -15.69 -6.97
CA PHE A 66 11.47 -16.54 -7.79
C PHE A 66 11.78 -17.99 -7.43
#